data_AF-A0A3A9ASA9-F1
#
_entry.id   AF-A0A3A9ASA9-F1
#
_cell.length_a   1.000
_cell.length_b   1.000
_cell.length_c   1.000
_cell.angle_alpha   90.00
_cell.angle_beta   90.00
_cell.angle_gamma   90.00
#
_symmetry.space_group_name_H-M   'P 1'
#
loop_
_entity.id
_entity.type
_entity.pdbx_description
1 polymer ?
#
loop_
_entity_poly.entity_id
_entity_poly.type
_entity_poly.pdbx_seq_one_letter_code
_entity_poly.pdbx_strand_id
1 'polypeptide(L)'
;MDGLFTYNPAMVKAALGTHMVTGYAEDTFITIEEISQGTTSKTGCDGETVRSVDPNTRFSVKLTLQMGSPTHKYLLNRYNRDKKDGNGSFPILINDLTGKEKFSAINAWVTKLPTNTKGKEGQNKEWTLETGQADFQIE
;
A
#
# COMPACT_ATOMS: atom_id res chain seq x y z
N MET A 1 -30.99 15.48 -2.34
CA MET A 1 -30.59 14.07 -2.53
C MET A 1 -30.01 13.61 -1.22
N ASP A 2 -30.66 12.64 -0.58
CA ASP A 2 -30.15 12.08 0.67
C ASP A 2 -28.92 11.22 0.30
N GLY A 3 -27.74 11.81 0.44
CA GLY A 3 -26.46 11.22 0.02
C GLY A 3 -26.02 10.19 1.03
N LEU A 4 -26.72 9.05 1.10
CA LEU A 4 -26.30 7.94 1.95
C LEU A 4 -25.11 7.22 1.30
N PHE A 5 -23.91 7.59 1.72
CA PHE A 5 -22.69 6.87 1.39
C PHE A 5 -22.53 5.71 2.37
N THR A 6 -22.56 4.47 1.86
CA THR A 6 -22.34 3.26 2.65
C THR A 6 -20.95 2.72 2.35
N TYR A 7 -20.04 2.85 3.32
CA TYR A 7 -18.73 2.19 3.26
C TYR A 7 -18.87 0.72 3.67
N ASN A 8 -18.40 -0.19 2.82
CA ASN A 8 -18.38 -1.62 3.12
C ASN A 8 -16.94 -2.17 3.02
N PRO A 9 -16.25 -2.42 4.15
CA PRO A 9 -14.88 -2.91 4.13
C PRO A 9 -14.75 -4.30 3.49
N ALA A 10 -15.83 -5.09 3.39
CA ALA A 10 -15.82 -6.39 2.71
C ALA A 10 -15.65 -6.29 1.19
N MET A 11 -15.92 -5.10 0.63
CA MET A 11 -15.84 -4.79 -0.79
C MET A 11 -14.45 -4.28 -1.21
N VAL A 12 -13.55 -4.02 -0.25
CA VAL A 12 -12.14 -3.76 -0.52
C VAL A 12 -11.42 -5.09 -0.74
N LYS A 13 -10.88 -5.29 -1.93
CA LYS A 13 -10.12 -6.50 -2.31
C LYS A 13 -8.69 -6.11 -2.62
N ALA A 14 -7.72 -6.74 -1.95
CA ALA A 14 -6.32 -6.66 -2.33
C ALA A 14 -5.77 -8.01 -2.78
N ALA A 15 -4.99 -8.00 -3.85
CA ALA A 15 -4.27 -9.14 -4.39
C ALA A 15 -2.78 -8.80 -4.52
N LEU A 16 -1.93 -9.71 -4.05
CA LEU A 16 -0.48 -9.65 -4.12
C LEU A 16 0.02 -10.78 -5.02
N GLY A 17 0.11 -10.53 -6.32
CA GLY A 17 0.41 -11.56 -7.32
C GLY A 17 -0.62 -12.69 -7.29
N THR A 18 -0.18 -13.88 -6.91
CA THR A 18 -1.03 -15.08 -6.82
C THR A 18 -1.75 -15.23 -5.48
N HIS A 19 -1.60 -14.28 -4.56
CA HIS A 19 -2.14 -14.37 -3.20
C HIS A 19 -3.20 -13.28 -2.95
N MET A 20 -4.43 -13.68 -2.63
CA MET A 20 -5.45 -12.73 -2.16
C MET A 20 -5.21 -12.40 -0.69
N VAL A 21 -5.18 -11.10 -0.37
CA VAL A 21 -4.95 -10.64 0.99
C VAL A 21 -6.14 -11.01 1.88
N THR A 22 -5.83 -11.66 2.98
CA THR A 22 -6.76 -12.14 3.99
C THR A 22 -6.19 -11.91 5.39
N GLY A 23 -7.06 -11.91 6.41
CA GLY A 23 -6.67 -11.68 7.80
C GLY A 23 -6.27 -10.24 8.07
N TYR A 24 -7.03 -9.30 7.53
CA TYR A 24 -6.92 -7.87 7.83
C TYR A 24 -7.15 -7.61 9.32
N ALA A 25 -6.47 -6.59 9.87
CA ALA A 25 -6.76 -6.07 11.20
C ALA A 25 -8.11 -5.34 11.24
N GLU A 26 -8.68 -5.19 12.44
CA GLU A 26 -10.03 -4.66 12.65
C GLU A 26 -10.16 -3.15 12.40
N ASP A 27 -9.07 -2.39 12.56
CA ASP A 27 -9.07 -0.92 12.45
C ASP A 27 -8.65 -0.44 11.04
N THR A 28 -7.34 -0.32 10.81
CA THR A 28 -6.77 0.16 9.55
C THR A 28 -6.04 -0.98 8.88
N PHE A 29 -6.49 -1.39 7.70
CA PHE A 29 -5.98 -2.61 7.06
C PHE A 29 -5.16 -2.36 5.78
N ILE A 30 -5.42 -1.26 5.06
CA ILE A 30 -4.65 -0.82 3.89
C ILE A 30 -4.46 0.69 3.98
N THR A 31 -3.24 1.17 3.76
CA THR A 31 -2.93 2.59 3.57
C THR A 31 -2.04 2.73 2.34
N ILE A 32 -2.37 3.64 1.44
CA ILE A 32 -1.61 3.92 0.22
C ILE A 32 -1.14 5.38 0.30
N GLU A 33 0.17 5.60 0.29
CA GLU A 33 0.78 6.93 0.39
C GLU A 33 1.70 7.14 -0.81
N GLU A 34 1.64 8.30 -1.45
CA GLU A 34 2.60 8.65 -2.50
C GLU A 34 3.98 8.93 -1.86
N ILE A 35 5.05 8.39 -2.46
CA ILE A 35 6.42 8.63 -1.99
C ILE A 35 6.94 10.00 -2.48
N SER A 36 6.40 10.47 -3.61
CA SER A 36 6.75 11.74 -4.22
C SER A 36 6.20 12.93 -3.40
N GLN A 37 6.86 14.09 -3.52
CA GLN A 37 6.33 15.35 -2.97
C GLN A 37 5.29 16.01 -3.89
N GLY A 38 4.85 15.32 -4.93
CA GLY A 38 3.89 15.81 -5.91
C GLY A 38 4.44 17.02 -6.68
N THR A 39 3.67 18.11 -6.71
CA THR A 39 4.10 19.37 -7.34
C THR A 39 4.63 20.34 -6.31
N THR A 40 5.92 20.68 -6.41
CA THR A 40 6.52 21.74 -5.59
C THR A 40 6.49 23.07 -6.35
N SER A 41 6.24 24.16 -5.64
CA SER A 41 6.26 25.51 -6.20
C SER A 41 7.22 26.40 -5.44
N LYS A 42 8.06 27.15 -6.16
CA LYS A 42 8.95 28.16 -5.59
C LYS A 42 8.64 29.51 -6.21
N THR A 43 8.36 30.50 -5.36
CA THR A 43 8.14 31.88 -5.78
C THR A 43 9.41 32.69 -5.53
N GLY A 44 9.93 33.34 -6.58
CA GLY A 44 11.08 34.22 -6.51
C GLY A 44 10.74 35.61 -5.97
N CYS A 45 11.77 36.40 -5.65
CA CYS A 45 11.60 37.77 -5.13
C CYS A 45 10.91 38.72 -6.15
N ASP A 46 10.99 38.39 -7.45
CA ASP A 46 10.36 39.12 -8.56
C ASP A 46 8.92 38.64 -8.88
N GLY A 47 8.35 37.75 -8.05
CA GLY A 47 6.97 37.28 -8.18
C GLY A 47 6.76 36.11 -9.16
N GLU A 48 7.79 35.68 -9.89
CA GLU A 48 7.70 34.51 -10.75
C GLU A 48 7.57 33.23 -9.94
N THR A 49 6.62 32.37 -10.34
CA THR A 49 6.37 31.08 -9.70
C THR A 49 6.80 29.96 -10.63
N VAL A 50 7.81 29.21 -10.22
CA VAL A 50 8.24 27.99 -10.92
C VAL A 50 7.58 26.80 -10.24
N ARG A 51 6.89 25.97 -11.03
CA ARG A 51 6.35 24.68 -10.60
C ARG A 51 7.23 23.56 -11.11
N SER A 52 7.60 22.64 -10.23
CA SER A 52 8.30 21.41 -10.55
C SER A 52 7.38 20.23 -10.26
N VAL A 53 7.08 19.45 -11.28
CA VAL A 53 6.28 18.21 -11.16
C VAL A 53 7.26 17.05 -11.02
N ASP A 54 7.16 16.31 -9.91
CA ASP A 54 7.94 15.08 -9.73
C ASP A 54 7.35 13.97 -10.62
N PRO A 55 8.13 13.35 -11.54
CA PRO A 55 7.66 12.22 -12.33
C PRO A 55 7.57 10.90 -11.53
N ASN A 56 7.93 10.90 -10.25
CA ASN A 56 7.99 9.71 -9.42
C ASN A 56 6.60 9.20 -9.00
N THR A 57 6.01 8.30 -9.78
CA THR A 57 4.70 7.68 -9.48
C THR A 57 4.81 6.44 -8.59
N ARG A 58 5.68 6.49 -7.56
CA ARG A 58 5.88 5.39 -6.61
C ARG A 58 5.04 5.61 -5.36
N PHE A 59 4.57 4.52 -4.78
CA PHE A 59 3.72 4.54 -3.61
C PHE A 59 4.25 3.59 -2.53
N SER A 60 3.99 3.97 -1.29
CA SER A 60 4.20 3.17 -0.09
C SER A 60 2.84 2.60 0.32
N VAL A 61 2.72 1.28 0.35
CA VAL A 61 1.51 0.58 0.77
C VAL A 61 1.77 -0.07 2.13
N LYS A 62 1.00 0.33 3.14
CA LYS A 62 1.03 -0.28 4.48
C LYS A 62 -0.13 -1.26 4.60
N LEU A 63 0.17 -2.50 5.00
CA LEU A 63 -0.81 -3.56 5.26
C LEU A 63 -0.75 -3.97 6.72
N THR A 64 -1.89 -3.91 7.40
CA THR A 64 -2.00 -4.36 8.80
C THR A 64 -2.77 -5.67 8.85
N LEU A 65 -2.10 -6.70 9.37
CA LEU A 65 -2.61 -8.07 9.38
C LEU A 65 -2.70 -8.62 10.81
N GLN A 66 -3.69 -9.47 11.05
CA GLN A 66 -3.80 -10.20 12.32
C GLN A 66 -2.70 -11.26 12.48
N MET A 67 -2.38 -11.58 13.74
CA MET A 67 -1.42 -12.61 14.08
C MET A 67 -1.87 -13.98 13.53
N GLY A 68 -1.05 -14.59 12.65
CA GLY A 68 -1.36 -15.88 12.03
C GLY A 68 -2.01 -15.81 10.65
N SER A 69 -2.23 -14.61 10.10
CA SER A 69 -2.76 -14.42 8.75
C SER A 69 -1.94 -15.21 7.70
N PRO A 70 -2.59 -15.88 6.72
CA PRO A 70 -1.90 -16.48 5.57
C PRO A 70 -1.06 -15.47 4.79
N THR A 71 -1.52 -14.22 4.71
CA THR A 71 -0.82 -13.12 4.06
C THR A 71 0.49 -12.79 4.76
N HIS A 72 0.56 -12.91 6.08
CA HIS A 72 1.81 -12.72 6.82
C HIS A 72 2.89 -13.73 6.37
N LYS A 73 2.51 -15.01 6.21
CA LYS A 73 3.44 -16.04 5.70
C LYS A 73 3.87 -15.76 4.27
N TYR A 74 2.94 -15.32 3.42
CA TYR A 74 3.24 -14.95 2.04
C TYR A 74 4.25 -13.80 1.95
N LEU A 75 4.01 -12.71 2.68
CA LEU A 75 4.90 -11.54 2.71
C LEU A 75 6.29 -11.88 3.27
N LEU A 76 6.35 -12.70 4.31
CA LEU A 76 7.62 -13.18 4.86
C LEU A 76 8.42 -13.99 3.83
N ASN A 77 7.76 -14.88 3.09
CA ASN A 77 8.39 -15.66 2.03
C ASN A 77 8.90 -14.77 0.89
N ARG A 78 8.13 -13.75 0.49
CA ARG A 78 8.55 -12.78 -0.54
C ARG A 78 9.73 -11.94 -0.08
N TYR A 79 9.71 -11.44 1.15
CA TYR A 79 10.84 -10.72 1.75
C TYR A 79 12.11 -11.57 1.78
N ASN A 80 12.02 -12.83 2.21
CA ASN A 80 13.17 -13.73 2.25
C ASN A 80 13.72 -14.04 0.85
N ARG A 81 12.84 -14.20 -0.14
CA ARG A 81 13.24 -14.39 -1.54
C ARG A 81 13.92 -13.15 -2.12
N ASP A 82 13.41 -11.96 -1.80
CA ASP A 82 14.01 -10.70 -2.20
C ASP A 82 15.42 -10.54 -1.65
N LYS A 83 15.58 -10.81 -0.35
CA LYS A 83 16.88 -10.74 0.33
C LYS A 83 17.90 -11.75 -0.20
N LYS A 84 17.44 -12.89 -0.71
CA LYS A 84 18.30 -13.96 -1.21
C LYS A 84 18.77 -13.70 -2.64
N ASP A 85 17.82 -13.44 -3.55
CA ASP A 85 18.05 -13.47 -5.00
C ASP A 85 17.57 -12.18 -5.71
N GLY A 86 17.01 -11.20 -4.99
CA GLY A 86 16.44 -9.98 -5.57
C GLY A 86 15.16 -10.19 -6.38
N ASN A 87 14.57 -11.39 -6.33
CA ASN A 87 13.39 -11.78 -7.09
C ASN A 87 12.15 -11.96 -6.20
N GLY A 88 12.03 -11.11 -5.18
CA GLY A 88 10.90 -11.10 -4.25
C GLY A 88 9.77 -10.16 -4.67
N SER A 89 9.92 -9.43 -5.77
CA SER A 89 8.88 -8.54 -6.28
C SER A 89 7.62 -9.28 -6.75
N PHE A 90 6.47 -8.63 -6.64
CA PHE A 90 5.17 -9.13 -7.07
C PHE A 90 4.25 -7.97 -7.49
N PRO A 91 3.30 -8.19 -8.40
CA PRO A 91 2.31 -7.17 -8.70
C PRO A 91 1.31 -7.03 -7.56
N ILE A 92 0.81 -5.83 -7.36
CA ILE A 92 -0.23 -5.51 -6.37
C ILE A 92 -1.44 -4.91 -7.09
N LEU A 93 -2.63 -5.35 -6.69
CA LEU A 93 -3.90 -4.81 -7.14
C LEU A 93 -4.77 -4.62 -5.90
N ILE A 94 -5.22 -3.40 -5.66
CA ILE A 94 -6.18 -3.05 -4.60
C ILE A 94 -7.37 -2.41 -5.31
N ASN A 95 -8.55 -2.94 -5.08
CA ASN A 95 -9.78 -2.47 -5.69
C ASN A 95 -10.85 -2.29 -4.61
N ASP A 96 -11.37 -1.09 -4.47
CA ASP A 96 -12.53 -0.79 -3.65
C ASP A 96 -13.78 -0.73 -4.53
N LEU A 97 -14.66 -1.72 -4.38
CA LEU A 97 -15.90 -1.80 -5.14
C LEU A 97 -16.97 -0.80 -4.65
N THR A 98 -16.78 -0.14 -3.50
CA THR A 98 -17.68 0.90 -2.97
C THR A 98 -17.26 2.31 -3.35
N GLY A 99 -15.96 2.58 -3.39
CA GLY A 99 -15.39 3.92 -3.56
C GLY A 99 -14.89 4.27 -4.96
N LYS A 100 -14.99 3.34 -5.94
CA LYS A 100 -14.36 3.46 -7.27
C LYS A 100 -12.82 3.69 -7.22
N GLU A 101 -12.20 3.41 -6.08
CA GLU A 101 -10.76 3.54 -5.93
C GLU A 101 -10.08 2.26 -6.41
N LYS A 102 -9.13 2.41 -7.35
CA LYS A 102 -8.35 1.30 -7.88
C LYS A 102 -6.88 1.67 -7.87
N PHE A 103 -6.10 0.86 -7.18
CA PHE A 103 -4.65 0.97 -7.15
C PHE A 103 -4.03 -0.27 -7.78
N SER A 104 -3.09 -0.09 -8.70
CA SER A 104 -2.37 -1.20 -9.32
C SER A 104 -0.91 -0.87 -9.56
N ALA A 105 -0.02 -1.82 -9.28
CA ALA A 105 1.39 -1.71 -9.61
C ALA A 105 1.92 -3.05 -10.11
N ILE A 106 2.76 -3.03 -11.14
CA ILE A 106 3.35 -4.24 -11.75
C ILE A 106 4.43 -4.83 -10.83
N ASN A 107 5.17 -3.96 -10.13
CA ASN A 107 6.24 -4.34 -9.24
C ASN A 107 6.03 -3.71 -7.87
N ALA A 108 5.93 -4.54 -6.83
CA ALA A 108 5.97 -4.16 -5.44
C ALA A 108 6.86 -5.13 -4.66
N TRP A 109 7.51 -4.63 -3.61
CA TRP A 109 8.37 -5.43 -2.74
C TRP A 109 8.20 -5.03 -1.28
N VAL A 110 8.60 -5.93 -0.39
CA VAL A 110 8.60 -5.66 1.05
C VAL A 110 9.90 -4.94 1.41
N THR A 111 9.78 -3.73 1.98
CA THR A 111 10.97 -2.92 2.33
C THR A 111 11.65 -3.40 3.60
N LYS A 112 10.85 -3.70 4.62
CA LYS A 112 11.33 -4.10 5.94
C LYS A 112 10.43 -5.14 6.59
N LEU A 113 11.02 -5.89 7.50
CA LEU A 113 10.26 -6.80 8.36
C LEU A 113 9.36 -6.00 9.31
N PRO A 114 8.17 -6.52 9.63
CA PRO A 114 7.28 -5.92 10.60
C PRO A 114 7.92 -5.98 12.00
N THR A 115 7.62 -4.98 12.83
CA THR A 115 8.09 -4.98 14.22
C THR A 115 7.57 -6.21 14.96
N ASN A 116 8.47 -6.91 15.65
CA ASN A 116 8.16 -8.10 16.41
C ASN A 116 7.83 -7.80 17.87
N THR A 117 6.69 -7.12 18.08
CA THR A 117 6.14 -6.91 19.43
C THR A 117 5.48 -8.21 19.92
N LYS A 118 5.84 -8.64 21.13
CA LYS A 118 5.24 -9.79 21.83
C LYS A 118 4.57 -9.25 23.09
N GLY A 119 3.25 -9.27 23.13
CA GLY A 119 2.44 -8.81 24.27
C GLY A 119 1.57 -9.94 24.82
N LYS A 120 0.80 -9.62 25.87
CA LYS A 120 -0.16 -10.53 26.50
C LYS A 120 -1.28 -10.96 25.54
N GLU A 121 -1.56 -10.14 24.53
CA GLU A 121 -2.51 -10.39 23.44
C GLU A 121 -1.79 -10.40 22.10
N GLY A 122 -2.36 -11.11 21.13
CA GLY A 122 -1.83 -11.20 19.77
C GLY A 122 -1.89 -9.84 19.07
N GLN A 123 -0.75 -9.17 18.97
CA GLN A 123 -0.65 -7.87 18.30
C GLN A 123 -0.66 -8.01 16.77
N ASN A 124 -1.24 -7.01 16.10
CA ASN A 124 -1.25 -6.91 14.65
C ASN A 124 0.16 -6.72 14.08
N LYS A 125 0.33 -7.13 12.83
CA LYS A 125 1.57 -7.02 12.06
C LYS A 125 1.41 -6.02 10.94
N GLU A 126 2.15 -4.93 11.03
CA GLU A 126 2.21 -3.90 10.00
C GLU A 126 3.36 -4.18 9.03
N TRP A 127 3.01 -4.43 7.78
CA TRP A 127 3.94 -4.59 6.68
C TRP A 127 4.00 -3.33 5.85
N THR A 128 5.21 -2.86 5.55
CA THR A 128 5.43 -1.77 4.59
C THR A 128 5.91 -2.36 3.27
N LEU A 129 5.20 -2.02 2.21
CA LEU A 129 5.50 -2.36 0.83
C LEU A 129 5.82 -1.08 0.09
N GLU A 130 6.80 -1.13 -0.80
CA GLU A 130 7.01 -0.08 -1.79
C GLU A 130 6.68 -0.61 -3.17
N THR A 131 6.16 0.27 -4.01
CA THR A 131 5.88 -0.03 -5.41
C THR A 131 6.88 0.67 -6.32
N GLY A 132 7.09 0.08 -7.49
CA GLY A 132 7.57 0.81 -8.66
C GLY A 132 6.48 1.77 -9.17
N GLN A 133 6.50 2.02 -10.48
CA GLN A 133 5.44 2.79 -11.14
C GLN A 133 4.08 2.13 -10.87
N ALA A 134 3.19 2.88 -10.23
CA ALA A 134 1.83 2.48 -9.93
C ALA A 134 0.83 3.44 -10.58
N ASP A 135 -0.34 2.90 -10.87
CA ASP A 135 -1.51 3.62 -11.33
C ASP A 135 -2.51 3.67 -10.17
N PHE A 136 -2.84 4.88 -9.72
CA PHE A 136 -3.84 5.11 -8.69
C PHE A 136 -4.99 5.93 -9.26
N GLN A 137 -6.15 5.29 -9.39
CA GLN A 137 -7.37 5.88 -9.93
C GLN A 137 -8.33 6.11 -8.77
N ILE A 138 -8.73 7.37 -8.60
CA ILE A 138 -9.76 7.83 -7.66
C ILE A 138 -10.78 8.57 -8.52
N GLU A 139 -12.02 8.07 -8.61
CA GLU A 139 -13.11 8.66 -9.40
C GLU A 139 -14.19 9.33 -8.54
#